data_AF-A0A1H9TCG9-F1
#
_entry.id   AF-A0A1H9TCG9-F1
#
_cell.length_a   1.000
_cell.length_b   1.000
_cell.length_c   1.000
_cell.angle_alpha   90.00
_cell.angle_beta   90.00
_cell.angle_gamma   90.00
#
_symmetry.space_group_name_H-M   'P 1'
#
loop_
_entity.id
_entity.type
_entity.pdbx_description
1 polymer ?
#
loop_
_entity_poly.entity_id
_entity_poly.type
_entity_poly.pdbx_seq_one_letter_code
_entity_poly.pdbx_strand_id
1 'polypeptide(L)' 'MVKSPRFMGLMYFTLGTVFLFLAIQWAGTETGWDFMTVLLMIFAALDYFIAFRYFGAARQQADKKE' A
#
# COMPACT_ATOMS: atom_id res chain seq x y z
N MET A 1 19.49 -11.13 5.52
CA MET A 1 19.30 -9.71 5.11
C MET A 1 17.98 -9.21 5.68
N VAL A 2 18.00 -8.53 6.83
CA VAL A 2 16.77 -7.92 7.39
C VAL A 2 16.47 -6.71 6.51
N LYS A 3 15.47 -6.80 5.62
CA LYS A 3 15.12 -5.67 4.74
C LYS A 3 14.77 -4.47 5.62
N SER A 4 15.35 -3.31 5.31
CA SER A 4 15.10 -2.06 6.04
C SER A 4 13.58 -1.82 6.14
N PRO A 5 13.01 -1.63 7.35
CA PRO A 5 11.58 -1.39 7.53
C PRO A 5 11.07 -0.21 6.68
N ARG A 6 11.91 0.80 6.45
CA ARG A 6 11.61 1.93 5.56
C ARG A 6 11.46 1.49 4.11
N PHE A 7 12.35 0.63 3.64
CA PHE A 7 12.30 0.08 2.28
C PHE A 7 11.05 -0.78 2.09
N MET A 8 10.70 -1.62 3.07
CA MET A 8 9.47 -2.40 3.01
C MET A 8 8.23 -1.51 2.97
N GLY A 9 8.16 -0.50 3.84
CA GLY A 9 7.05 0.46 3.82
C GLY A 9 6.90 1.15 2.46
N LEU A 10 8.01 1.59 1.86
CA LEU A 10 8.00 2.21 0.54
C LEU A 10 7.50 1.24 -0.54
N MET A 11 7.96 0.00 -0.52
CA MET A 11 7.57 -1.01 -1.50
C MET A 11 6.05 -1.30 -1.46
N TYR A 12 5.48 -1.50 -0.27
CA TYR A 12 4.05 -1.70 -0.10
C TYR A 12 3.25 -0.45 -0.47
N PHE A 13 3.74 0.74 -0.14
CA PHE A 13 3.09 1.99 -0.52
C PHE A 13 3.02 2.16 -2.05
N THR A 14 4.13 1.89 -2.74
CA THR A 14 4.18 1.93 -4.21
C THR A 14 3.24 0.89 -4.81
N LEU A 15 3.24 -0.34 -4.29
CA LEU A 15 2.35 -1.40 -4.78
C LEU A 15 0.86 -1.04 -4.59
N GLY A 16 0.48 -0.55 -3.41
CA GLY A 16 -0.88 -0.07 -3.15
C GLY A 16 -1.30 1.07 -4.07
N THR A 17 -0.37 1.96 -4.42
CA THR A 17 -0.60 3.05 -5.39
C THR A 17 -0.83 2.52 -6.81
N VAL A 18 -0.11 1.47 -7.22
CA VAL A 18 -0.35 0.80 -8.51
C VAL A 18 -1.74 0.17 -8.53
N PHE A 19 -2.13 -0.57 -7.48
CA PHE A 19 -3.47 -1.15 -7.42
C PHE A 19 -4.58 -0.10 -7.39
N LEU A 20 -4.38 1.01 -6.68
CA LEU A 20 -5.31 2.13 -6.69
C LEU A 20 -5.44 2.76 -8.08
N PHE A 21 -4.32 2.98 -8.78
CA PHE A 21 -4.34 3.48 -10.15
C PHE A 21 -5.10 2.53 -11.08
N LEU A 22 -4.85 1.22 -10.99
CA LEU A 22 -5.59 0.22 -11.75
C LEU A 22 -7.08 0.27 -11.41
N ALA A 23 -7.47 0.34 -10.13
CA ALA A 23 -8.86 0.44 -9.72
C ALA A 23 -9.55 1.65 -10.38
N ILE A 24 -8.90 2.81 -10.43
CA ILE A 24 -9.43 4.02 -11.09
C ILE A 24 -9.61 3.81 -12.60
N GLN A 25 -8.63 3.19 -13.27
CA GLN A 25 -8.72 2.90 -14.71
C GLN A 25 -9.86 1.92 -15.03
N TRP A 26 -9.99 0.86 -14.23
CA TRP A 26 -11.08 -0.11 -14.35
C TRP A 26 -12.45 0.55 -14.10
N ALA A 27 -12.55 1.37 -13.05
CA ALA A 27 -13.76 2.11 -12.71
C ALA A 27 -14.21 3.08 -13.82
N GLY A 28 -13.27 3.69 -14.54
CA GLY A 28 -13.57 4.60 -15.65
C GLY A 28 -13.99 3.90 -16.94
N THR A 29 -13.74 2.59 -17.06
CA THR A 29 -14.08 1.79 -18.24
C THR A 29 -15.43 1.07 -18.09
N GLU A 30 -15.72 0.60 -16.88
CA GLU A 30 -16.94 -0.15 -16.54
C GLU A 30 -17.86 0.68 -15.62
N THR A 31 -18.82 0.06 -14.92
CA THR A 31 -19.85 0.73 -14.09
C THR A 31 -19.30 1.40 -12.81
N GLY A 32 -17.97 1.58 -12.69
CA GLY A 32 -17.32 2.18 -11.53
C GLY A 32 -17.28 1.32 -10.26
N TRP A 33 -18.27 0.44 -10.05
CA TRP A 33 -18.46 -0.35 -8.82
C TRP A 33 -18.42 -1.87 -9.04
N ASP A 34 -17.92 -2.31 -10.19
CA ASP A 34 -17.81 -3.73 -10.49
C ASP A 34 -16.88 -4.47 -9.53
N PHE A 35 -17.08 -5.78 -9.45
CA PHE A 35 -16.33 -6.66 -8.55
C PHE A 35 -14.82 -6.45 -8.66
N MET A 36 -14.29 -6.29 -9.88
CA MET A 36 -12.86 -6.07 -10.11
C MET A 36 -12.35 -4.76 -9.49
N THR A 37 -13.10 -3.67 -9.64
CA THR A 37 -12.75 -2.38 -9.03
C THR A 37 -12.71 -2.49 -7.51
N VAL A 38 -13.73 -3.12 -6.92
CA VAL A 38 -13.79 -3.33 -5.46
C VAL A 38 -12.63 -4.20 -4.99
N LEU A 39 -12.32 -5.29 -5.71
CA LEU A 39 -11.20 -6.17 -5.38
C LEU A 39 -9.85 -5.43 -5.42
N LEU A 40 -9.61 -4.62 -6.44
CA LEU A 40 -8.40 -3.79 -6.54
C LEU A 40 -8.31 -2.76 -5.42
N MET A 41 -9.43 -2.13 -5.04
CA MET A 41 -9.48 -1.22 -3.90
C MET A 41 -9.14 -1.92 -2.57
N ILE A 42 -9.63 -3.15 -2.36
CA ILE A 42 -9.30 -3.95 -1.18
C ILE A 42 -7.80 -4.23 -1.12
N PHE A 43 -7.18 -4.65 -2.23
CA PHE A 43 -5.74 -4.89 -2.26
C PHE A 43 -4.95 -3.61 -1.98
N ALA A 44 -5.30 -2.50 -2.63
CA ALA A 44 -4.68 -1.21 -2.35
C ALA A 44 -4.76 -0.81 -0.87
N ALA A 45 -5.92 -1.00 -0.24
CA ALA A 45 -6.12 -0.70 1.18
C ALA A 45 -5.24 -1.57 2.10
N LEU A 46 -5.13 -2.87 1.82
CA LEU A 46 -4.28 -3.79 2.57
C LEU A 46 -2.80 -3.40 2.43
N ASP A 47 -2.35 -3.10 1.21
CA ASP A 47 -0.98 -2.66 0.96
C ASP A 47 -0.65 -1.35 1.69
N TYR A 48 -1.56 -0.37 1.68
CA TYR A 48 -1.37 0.86 2.45
C TYR A 48 -1.33 0.60 3.96
N PHE A 49 -2.21 -0.26 4.48
CA PHE A 49 -2.18 -0.63 5.90
C PHE A 49 -0.82 -1.22 6.31
N ILE A 50 -0.30 -2.15 5.51
CA ILE A 50 1.01 -2.77 5.73
C ILE A 50 2.13 -1.72 5.61
N ALA A 51 2.07 -0.83 4.61
CA ALA A 51 3.04 0.24 4.42
C ALA A 51 3.12 1.16 5.65
N PHE A 52 1.97 1.62 6.15
CA PHE A 52 1.90 2.48 7.34
C PHE A 52 2.41 1.77 8.60
N ARG A 53 2.12 0.47 8.75
CA ARG A 53 2.68 -0.35 9.84
C ARG A 53 4.21 -0.36 9.80
N TYR A 54 4.80 -0.53 8.62
CA TYR A 54 6.26 -0.51 8.43
C TYR A 54 6.87 0.87 8.66
N PHE A 55 6.21 1.95 8.20
CA PHE A 55 6.67 3.31 8.47
C PHE A 55 6.63 3.65 9.97
N GLY A 56 5.58 3.22 10.69
CA GLY A 56 5.50 3.35 12.14
C GLY A 56 6.62 2.58 12.85
N ALA A 57 6.86 1.32 12.44
CA ALA A 57 7.96 0.52 12.99
C ALA A 57 9.35 1.12 12.69
N ALA A 58 9.53 1.71 11.50
CA ALA A 58 10.76 2.38 11.13
C ALA A 58 11.04 3.64 11.97
N ARG A 59 9.99 4.35 12.39
CA ARG A 59 10.09 5.52 13.27
C ARG A 59 10.52 5.11 14.68
N GLN A 60 9.88 4.09 15.25
CA GLN A 60 10.25 3.54 16.56
C GLN A 60 11.70 3.03 16.62
N GLN A 61 12.23 2.50 15.52
CA GLN A 61 13.64 2.07 15.44
C GLN A 61 14.62 3.24 15.32
N ALA A 62 14.18 4.41 14.85
CA ALA A 62 14.99 5.62 14.86
C ALA A 62 15.09 6.17 16.28
N ASP A 63 13.97 6.26 17.00
CA ASP A 63 13.90 6.78 18.36
C ASP A 63 14.65 5.89 19.38
N LYS A 64 14.80 4.59 19.11
CA LYS A 64 15.56 3.65 19.97
C LYS A 64 17.08 3.70 19.78
N LYS A 65 17.57 4.42 18.77
CA LYS A 65 19.01 4.58 18.49
C LYS A 65 19.60 5.87 19.06
N GLU A 66 18.76 6.77 19.57
CA GLU A 66 19.15 7.93 20.38
C GLU A 66 19.23 7.55 21.87
#